data_AF-A0A0F9VLR5-F1
#
_entry.id   AF-A0A0F9VLR5-F1
#
_cell.length_a   1.000
_cell.length_b   1.000
_cell.length_c   1.000
_cell.angle_alpha   90.00
_cell.angle_beta   90.00
_cell.angle_gamma   90.00
#
_symmetry.space_group_name_H-M   'P 1'
#
loop_
_entity.id
_entity.type
_entity.pdbx_description
1 polymer ?
#
loop_
_entity_poly.entity_id
_entity_poly.type
_entity_poly.pdbx_seq_one_letter_code
_entity_poly.pdbx_strand_id
1 'polypeptide(L)'
;MNKAATKVAGTQGVEESSLLTRDDLRGRLLGTKAKPKIEMVTLFGEDVELRQPSFGSMLDAREIADTKTRTIEMIVQYAFVPGTNERIFEDTDRDVILGWPFGEDVLEIQNAIARLSGIDIEALEERLLRDPLSEQS
;
A
#
# COMPACT_ATOMS: atom_id res chain seq x y z
N MET A 1 63.44 -23.66 -40.88
CA MET A 1 62.47 -22.64 -41.35
C MET A 1 61.11 -23.08 -40.82
N ASN A 2 60.34 -22.41 -39.98
CA ASN A 2 60.33 -21.11 -39.28
C ASN A 2 59.55 -21.38 -37.96
N LYS A 3 60.02 -20.94 -36.79
CA LYS A 3 59.48 -19.82 -35.97
C LYS A 3 57.93 -19.87 -35.81
N ALA A 4 57.30 -19.74 -34.64
CA ALA A 4 57.70 -19.21 -33.34
C ALA A 4 56.66 -19.60 -32.26
N ALA A 5 57.06 -19.36 -31.01
CA ALA A 5 56.31 -19.51 -29.77
C ALA A 5 55.18 -18.47 -29.57
N THR A 6 54.43 -18.70 -28.48
CA THR A 6 53.80 -17.69 -27.60
C THR A 6 52.36 -17.27 -27.93
N LYS A 7 51.40 -17.64 -27.05
CA LYS A 7 50.66 -16.63 -26.28
C LYS A 7 50.01 -17.20 -25.01
N VAL A 8 50.25 -16.46 -23.95
CA VAL A 8 49.80 -16.56 -22.57
C VAL A 8 48.43 -15.88 -22.42
N ALA A 9 47.74 -16.25 -21.34
CA ALA A 9 46.90 -15.38 -20.48
C ALA A 9 45.44 -15.09 -20.84
N GLY A 10 44.63 -15.10 -19.77
CA GLY A 10 43.35 -14.39 -19.60
C GLY A 10 42.14 -15.20 -20.05
N THR A 11 41.04 -15.32 -19.31
CA THR A 11 40.47 -14.26 -18.47
C THR A 11 39.63 -14.88 -17.36
N GLN A 12 39.89 -14.39 -16.15
CA GLN A 12 39.06 -14.52 -14.97
C GLN A 12 37.65 -14.00 -15.27
N GLY A 13 36.64 -14.76 -14.86
CA GLY A 13 35.30 -14.24 -14.63
C GLY A 13 34.93 -14.55 -13.19
N VAL A 14 35.65 -13.96 -12.24
CA VAL A 14 35.17 -13.86 -10.86
C VAL A 14 33.87 -13.06 -10.98
N GLU A 15 32.75 -13.66 -10.60
CA GLU A 15 31.50 -12.93 -10.41
C GLU A 15 31.77 -11.84 -9.38
N GLU A 16 32.05 -10.62 -9.85
CA GLU A 16 31.93 -9.42 -9.05
C GLU A 16 30.46 -9.34 -8.66
N SER A 17 30.13 -9.84 -7.46
CA SER A 17 29.07 -9.23 -6.68
C SER A 17 29.53 -7.79 -6.45
N SER A 18 29.27 -6.90 -7.40
CA SER A 18 29.48 -5.47 -7.23
C SER A 18 28.70 -5.09 -5.99
N LEU A 19 29.40 -4.90 -4.87
CA LEU A 19 28.78 -4.54 -3.61
C LEU A 19 28.00 -3.27 -3.88
N LEU A 20 26.67 -3.40 -3.90
CA LEU A 20 25.77 -2.30 -4.20
C LEU A 20 26.13 -1.15 -3.26
N THR A 21 26.63 -0.05 -3.81
CA THR A 21 27.03 1.05 -2.95
C THR A 21 25.77 1.67 -2.33
N ARG A 22 25.92 2.30 -1.17
CA ARG A 22 24.82 3.03 -0.53
C ARG A 22 24.18 4.03 -1.50
N ASP A 23 24.99 4.69 -2.31
CA ASP A 23 24.53 5.71 -3.25
C ASP A 23 23.76 5.09 -4.42
N ASP A 24 24.18 3.92 -4.92
CA ASP A 24 23.42 3.16 -5.92
C ASP A 24 22.06 2.73 -5.37
N LEU A 25 22.02 2.24 -4.14
CA LEU A 25 20.77 1.83 -3.48
C LEU A 25 19.85 3.03 -3.28
N ARG A 26 20.39 4.16 -2.79
CA ARG A 26 19.62 5.40 -2.62
C ARG A 26 19.07 5.90 -3.95
N GLY A 27 19.88 5.89 -5.01
CA GLY A 27 19.48 6.29 -6.35
C GLY A 27 18.33 5.45 -6.87
N ARG A 28 18.37 4.12 -6.68
CA ARG A 28 17.29 3.21 -7.06
C ARG A 28 16.01 3.46 -6.27
N LEU A 29 16.10 3.61 -4.96
CA LEU A 29 14.94 3.80 -4.08
C LEU A 29 14.24 5.14 -4.32
N LEU A 30 14.99 6.24 -4.44
CA LEU A 30 14.42 7.58 -4.61
C LEU A 30 14.09 7.93 -6.06
N GLY A 31 14.74 7.26 -7.03
CA GLY A 31 14.50 7.45 -8.45
C GLY A 31 13.30 6.67 -8.98
N THR A 32 12.85 5.63 -8.27
CA THR A 32 11.70 4.82 -8.68
C THR A 32 10.41 5.43 -8.13
N LYS A 33 9.52 5.88 -9.02
CA LYS A 33 8.13 6.16 -8.63
C LYS A 33 7.41 4.80 -8.50
N ALA A 34 7.23 4.34 -7.27
CA ALA A 34 6.40 3.17 -7.01
C ALA A 34 4.99 3.44 -7.56
N LYS A 35 4.45 2.46 -8.31
CA LYS A 35 3.05 2.53 -8.74
C LYS A 35 2.17 2.21 -7.54
N PRO A 36 1.19 3.06 -7.18
CA PRO A 36 0.28 2.76 -6.09
C PRO A 36 -0.51 1.49 -6.42
N LYS A 37 -0.79 0.67 -5.41
CA LYS A 37 -1.77 -0.41 -5.55
C LYS A 37 -3.15 0.21 -5.78
N ILE A 38 -3.94 -0.45 -6.61
CA ILE A 38 -5.30 -0.05 -6.96
C ILE A 38 -6.19 -1.26 -6.74
N GLU A 39 -7.36 -1.04 -6.15
CA GLU A 39 -8.39 -2.04 -5.94
C GLU A 39 -9.72 -1.53 -6.48
N MET A 40 -10.44 -2.37 -7.22
CA MET A 40 -11.79 -2.07 -7.70
C MET A 40 -12.77 -2.65 -6.70
N VAL A 41 -13.72 -1.85 -6.23
CA VAL A 41 -14.79 -2.27 -5.33
C VAL A 41 -16.14 -1.84 -5.89
N THR A 42 -17.19 -2.58 -5.56
CA THR A 42 -18.55 -2.15 -5.86
C THR A 42 -19.13 -1.45 -4.62
N LEU A 43 -19.65 -0.24 -4.80
CA LEU A 43 -20.25 0.55 -3.73
C LEU A 43 -21.64 0.98 -4.16
N PHE A 44 -22.66 0.45 -3.50
CA PHE A 44 -24.08 0.70 -3.81
C PHE A 44 -24.43 0.40 -5.28
N GLY A 45 -23.78 -0.61 -5.86
CA GLY A 45 -23.97 -1.03 -7.24
C GLY A 45 -23.13 -0.29 -8.29
N GLU A 46 -22.29 0.68 -7.87
CA GLU A 46 -21.41 1.42 -8.76
C GLU A 46 -19.95 1.01 -8.56
N ASP A 47 -19.17 0.96 -9.63
CA ASP A 47 -17.74 0.60 -9.57
C ASP A 47 -16.89 1.80 -9.12
N VAL A 48 -16.07 1.57 -8.11
CA VAL A 48 -15.18 2.57 -7.50
C VAL A 48 -13.74 2.09 -7.53
N GLU A 49 -12.83 3.00 -7.89
CA GLU A 49 -11.39 2.74 -7.85
C GLU A 49 -10.80 3.25 -6.53
N LEU A 50 -10.37 2.35 -5.66
CA LEU A 50 -9.65 2.67 -4.44
C LEU A 50 -8.14 2.67 -4.67
N ARG A 51 -7.46 3.70 -4.19
CA ARG A 51 -6.01 3.85 -4.36
C ARG A 51 -5.26 3.73 -3.05
N GLN A 52 -4.08 3.12 -3.12
CA GLN A 52 -3.18 3.04 -1.99
C GLN A 52 -2.78 4.44 -1.50
N PRO A 53 -2.94 4.74 -0.19
CA PRO A 53 -2.48 5.99 0.38
C PRO A 53 -0.96 6.12 0.28
N SER A 54 -0.49 7.36 0.15
CA SER A 54 0.94 7.64 0.30
C SER A 54 1.37 7.44 1.76
N PHE A 55 2.67 7.21 2.00
CA PHE A 55 3.18 7.09 3.36
C PHE A 55 2.92 8.36 4.20
N GLY A 56 3.04 9.54 3.60
CA GLY A 56 2.72 10.82 4.26
C GLY A 56 1.25 10.89 4.66
N SER A 57 0.35 10.61 3.71
CA SER A 57 -1.09 10.63 3.95
C SER A 57 -1.53 9.61 5.01
N MET A 58 -0.84 8.47 5.11
CA MET A 58 -1.08 7.49 6.17
C MET A 58 -0.63 7.99 7.55
N LEU A 59 0.45 8.77 7.63
CA LEU A 59 0.87 9.39 8.89
C LEU A 59 -0.12 10.48 9.30
N ASP A 60 -0.55 11.32 8.37
CA ASP A 60 -1.54 12.38 8.63
C ASP A 60 -2.86 11.77 9.15
N ALA A 61 -3.32 10.67 8.54
CA ALA A 61 -4.51 9.95 9.00
C ALA A 61 -4.36 9.39 10.43
N ARG A 62 -3.15 9.02 10.87
CA ARG A 62 -2.92 8.52 12.24
C ARG A 62 -3.06 9.60 13.30
N GLU A 63 -2.82 10.86 12.95
CA GLU A 63 -2.98 12.00 13.88
C GLU A 63 -4.45 12.30 14.17
N ILE A 64 -5.38 11.85 13.31
CA ILE A 64 -6.82 11.98 13.53
C ILE A 64 -7.24 11.05 14.69
N ALA A 65 -7.39 11.60 15.89
CA ALA A 65 -7.70 10.83 17.10
C ALA A 65 -9.01 10.02 16.98
N ASP A 66 -10.02 10.59 16.33
CA ASP A 66 -11.30 9.91 16.11
C ASP A 66 -11.20 8.89 14.98
N THR A 67 -11.42 7.62 15.32
CA THR A 67 -11.35 6.51 14.35
C THR A 67 -12.43 6.63 13.28
N LYS A 68 -13.61 7.14 13.66
CA LYS A 68 -14.72 7.36 12.73
C LYS A 68 -14.33 8.38 11.65
N THR A 69 -13.91 9.57 12.07
CA THR A 69 -13.43 10.65 11.19
C THR A 69 -12.29 10.16 10.28
N ARG A 70 -11.37 9.37 10.83
CA ARG A 70 -10.25 8.80 10.06
C ARG A 70 -10.71 7.90 8.92
N THR A 71 -11.62 6.96 9.19
CA THR A 71 -12.10 6.04 8.15
C THR A 71 -12.81 6.78 7.01
N ILE A 72 -13.60 7.81 7.31
CA ILE A 72 -14.27 8.62 6.27
C ILE A 72 -13.26 9.43 5.49
N GLU A 73 -12.26 10.03 6.15
CA GLU A 73 -11.18 10.74 5.47
C GLU A 73 -10.50 9.83 4.44
N MET A 74 -10.24 8.59 4.80
CA MET A 74 -9.65 7.61 3.89
C MET A 74 -10.58 7.29 2.71
N ILE A 75 -11.89 7.14 2.94
CA ILE A 75 -12.86 6.93 1.85
C ILE A 75 -12.87 8.13 0.90
N VAL A 76 -12.99 9.35 1.44
CA VAL A 76 -13.08 10.58 0.64
C VAL A 76 -11.80 10.84 -0.16
N GLN A 77 -10.63 10.65 0.45
CA GLN A 77 -9.36 10.93 -0.21
C GLN A 77 -8.95 9.86 -1.22
N TYR A 78 -9.39 8.61 -1.04
CA TYR A 78 -8.85 7.48 -1.80
C TYR A 78 -9.83 6.79 -2.73
N ALA A 79 -11.09 7.21 -2.79
CA ALA A 79 -12.07 6.76 -3.77
C ALA A 79 -12.08 7.63 -5.03
N PHE A 80 -11.86 7.01 -6.18
CA PHE A 80 -11.73 7.66 -7.48
C PHE A 80 -12.70 7.07 -8.52
N VAL A 81 -13.07 7.91 -9.48
CA VAL A 81 -13.80 7.48 -10.67
C VAL A 81 -12.87 6.57 -11.51
N PRO A 82 -13.29 5.35 -11.86
CA PRO A 82 -12.43 4.36 -12.49
C PRO A 82 -11.70 4.86 -13.74
N GLY A 83 -10.39 4.62 -13.81
CA GLY A 83 -9.55 5.03 -14.94
C GLY A 83 -9.26 6.53 -15.03
N THR A 84 -9.69 7.33 -14.05
CA THR A 84 -9.47 8.77 -14.01
C THR A 84 -8.65 9.18 -12.77
N ASN A 85 -8.28 10.45 -12.65
CA ASN A 85 -7.67 11.00 -11.43
C ASN A 85 -8.67 11.84 -10.61
N GLU A 86 -9.97 11.66 -10.85
CA GLU A 86 -11.04 12.41 -10.19
C GLU A 86 -11.53 11.66 -8.96
N ARG A 87 -11.63 12.36 -7.83
CA ARG A 87 -12.20 11.79 -6.60
C ARG A 87 -13.72 11.74 -6.72
N ILE A 88 -14.32 10.69 -6.18
CA ILE A 88 -15.78 10.55 -6.16
C ILE A 88 -16.41 11.50 -5.14
N PHE A 89 -15.74 11.71 -4.01
CA PHE A 89 -16.26 12.46 -2.88
C PHE A 89 -15.46 13.73 -2.63
N GLU A 90 -16.14 14.72 -2.08
CA GLU A 90 -15.56 15.95 -1.56
C GLU A 90 -15.61 15.98 -0.04
N ASP A 91 -14.88 16.92 0.57
CA ASP A 91 -14.84 17.08 2.02
C ASP A 91 -16.21 17.43 2.62
N THR A 92 -17.11 18.00 1.83
CA THR A 92 -18.48 18.33 2.24
C THR A 92 -19.38 17.11 2.37
N ASP A 93 -18.99 15.96 1.80
CA ASP A 93 -19.82 14.75 1.76
C ASP A 93 -19.68 13.90 3.02
N ARG A 94 -18.78 14.28 3.95
CA ARG A 94 -18.47 13.52 5.17
C ARG A 94 -19.71 13.17 5.98
N ASP A 95 -20.60 14.14 6.19
CA ASP A 95 -21.83 13.94 6.98
C ASP A 95 -22.82 13.00 6.27
N VAL A 96 -22.83 13.01 4.94
CA VAL A 96 -23.66 12.11 4.13
C VAL A 96 -23.13 10.68 4.21
N ILE A 97 -21.81 10.51 4.05
CA ILE A 97 -21.13 9.21 4.17
C ILE A 97 -21.36 8.61 5.56
N LEU A 98 -21.37 9.46 6.60
CA LEU A 98 -21.67 9.04 7.96
C LEU A 98 -23.10 8.57 8.19
N GLY A 99 -24.03 9.03 7.36
CA GLY A 99 -25.42 8.60 7.38
C GLY A 99 -25.67 7.29 6.64
N TRP A 100 -24.67 6.72 5.97
CA TRP A 100 -24.86 5.49 5.22
C TRP A 100 -25.24 4.31 6.13
N PRO A 101 -26.12 3.42 5.65
CA PRO A 101 -26.42 2.21 6.39
C PRO A 101 -25.15 1.35 6.48
N PHE A 102 -24.85 0.88 7.69
CA PHE A 102 -23.75 -0.06 7.88
C PHE A 102 -24.16 -1.42 7.29
N GLY A 103 -23.60 -1.76 6.14
CA GLY A 103 -23.94 -2.96 5.37
C GLY A 103 -22.74 -3.50 4.59
N GLU A 104 -22.99 -4.41 3.66
CA GLU A 104 -21.95 -5.10 2.87
C GLU A 104 -21.07 -4.10 2.10
N ASP A 105 -21.66 -3.09 1.46
CA ASP A 105 -20.94 -2.03 0.74
C ASP A 105 -19.92 -1.29 1.64
N VAL A 106 -20.34 -0.92 2.85
CA VAL A 106 -19.49 -0.21 3.82
C VAL A 106 -18.39 -1.12 4.37
N LEU A 107 -18.68 -2.41 4.54
CA LEU A 107 -17.68 -3.39 4.96
C LEU A 107 -16.65 -3.66 3.85
N GLU A 108 -17.10 -3.76 2.59
CA GLU A 108 -16.24 -3.99 1.44
C GLU A 108 -15.21 -2.86 1.28
N ILE A 109 -15.67 -1.60 1.31
CA ILE A 109 -14.77 -0.45 1.19
C ILE A 109 -13.79 -0.35 2.38
N GLN A 110 -14.24 -0.64 3.61
CA GLN A 110 -13.36 -0.64 4.78
C GLN A 110 -12.28 -1.72 4.68
N ASN A 111 -12.65 -2.92 4.23
CA ASN A 111 -11.71 -4.03 4.07
C ASN A 111 -10.70 -3.75 2.95
N ALA A 112 -11.14 -3.17 1.83
CA ALA A 112 -10.25 -2.77 0.75
C ALA A 112 -9.26 -1.68 1.21
N ILE A 113 -9.72 -0.68 1.95
CA ILE A 113 -8.84 0.33 2.55
C ILE A 113 -7.84 -0.30 3.51
N ALA A 114 -8.25 -1.26 4.34
CA ALA A 114 -7.34 -1.97 5.24
C ALA A 114 -6.25 -2.74 4.47
N ARG A 115 -6.63 -3.49 3.42
CA ARG A 115 -5.68 -4.18 2.53
C ARG A 115 -4.70 -3.22 1.86
N LEU A 116 -5.19 -2.10 1.33
CA LEU A 116 -4.37 -1.08 0.66
C LEU A 116 -3.42 -0.35 1.62
N SER A 117 -3.84 -0.15 2.87
CA SER A 117 -3.02 0.46 3.93
C SER A 117 -2.06 -0.53 4.61
N GLY A 118 -2.12 -1.82 4.25
CA GLY A 118 -1.28 -2.86 4.85
C GLY A 118 -1.66 -3.18 6.30
N ILE A 119 -2.89 -2.85 6.71
CA ILE A 119 -3.48 -3.32 7.95
C ILE A 119 -3.96 -4.74 7.68
N ASP A 120 -3.21 -5.72 8.20
CA ASP A 120 -3.55 -7.12 8.07
C ASP A 120 -4.63 -7.49 9.11
N ILE A 121 -5.90 -7.39 8.70
CA ILE A 121 -7.05 -7.68 9.55
C ILE A 121 -7.08 -9.18 9.94
N GLU A 122 -6.71 -10.08 9.03
CA GLU A 122 -6.67 -11.53 9.31
C GLU A 122 -5.61 -11.86 10.38
N ALA A 123 -4.41 -11.27 10.27
CA ALA A 123 -3.38 -11.44 11.30
C ALA A 123 -3.80 -10.83 12.65
N LEU A 124 -4.63 -9.78 12.65
CA LEU A 124 -5.15 -9.16 13.87
C LEU A 124 -6.23 -10.03 14.53
N GLU A 125 -7.15 -10.60 13.75
CA GLU A 125 -8.18 -11.53 14.24
C GLU A 125 -7.55 -12.80 14.82
N GLU A 126 -6.57 -13.37 14.13
CA GLU A 126 -5.84 -14.54 14.62
C GLU A 126 -5.09 -14.24 15.93
N ARG A 127 -4.55 -13.01 16.09
CA ARG A 127 -3.92 -12.57 17.33
C ARG A 127 -4.91 -12.39 18.47
N LEU A 128 -6.11 -11.85 18.20
CA LEU A 128 -7.17 -11.68 19.21
C LEU A 128 -7.73 -13.03 19.67
N LEU A 129 -7.87 -14.00 18.77
CA LEU A 129 -8.26 -15.37 19.11
C LEU A 129 -7.20 -16.12 19.93
N ARG A 130 -5.94 -15.68 19.85
CA ARG A 130 -4.81 -16.24 20.59
C ARG A 130 -4.50 -15.52 21.91
N ASP A 131 -5.26 -14.51 22.32
CA ASP A 131 -5.03 -13.78 23.58
C ASP A 131 -5.92 -14.34 24.73
N PRO A 132 -5.38 -15.17 25.65
CA PRO A 132 -6.14 -15.87 26.68
C PRO A 132 -6.35 -15.01 27.94
N LEU A 133 -6.75 -13.74 27.81
CA LEU A 133 -7.05 -12.88 28.96
C LEU A 133 -8.46 -13.11 29.53
N SER A 134 -8.81 -14.38 29.77
CA SER A 134 -9.89 -14.81 30.67
C SER A 134 -9.39 -15.51 31.93
N GLU A 135 -8.07 -15.68 32.12
CA GLU A 135 -7.51 -16.41 33.29
C GLU A 135 -6.76 -15.54 34.30
N GLN A 136 -7.16 -14.28 34.52
CA GLN A 136 -6.80 -13.57 35.76
C GLN A 136 -8.04 -12.87 36.35
N SER A 137 -8.91 -13.71 36.92
CA SER A 137 -9.79 -13.34 38.04
C SER A 137 -9.05 -13.54 39.36
#